data_AF-A0A9Q0VY37-F1
#
_entry.id   AF-A0A9Q0VY37-F1
#
_cell.length_a   1.000
_cell.length_b   1.000
_cell.length_c   1.000
_cell.angle_alpha   90.00
_cell.angle_beta   90.00
_cell.angle_gamma   90.00
#
_symmetry.space_group_name_H-M   'P 1'
#
loop_
_entity.id
_entity.type
_entity.pdbx_description
1 polymer ?
#
loop_
_entity_poly.entity_id
_entity_poly.type
_entity_poly.pdbx_seq_one_letter_code
_entity_poly.pdbx_strand_id
1 'polypeptide(L)'
;MSPEIEENMEGEVIFPVSADVSFASDGFPKYKLGPDNQILEEPKEDNKGPSLKEVVEQETMQLSDQHKRLSVRDLACKFDKNLTAAAKLAEEAKLREVASLEGHVLLKKLRDALESLRGRMAGRNKEDVEKAISMVEALAVKLTQKEGELIQEKFEVKKLANFLRQASEDAKKLVNQEKSFACAEIESARAVVQRIGEALDEEERDAQNSKNQAADVEELVEEVQEARRIKLLHQPSKVIDMEHELQRAGKEQES
;
A
#
# COMPACT_ATOMS: atom_id res chain seq x y z
N MET A 1 -17.48 -47.57 0.10
CA MET A 1 -16.03 -47.31 0.03
C MET A 1 -15.81 -46.09 -0.84
N SER A 2 -15.91 -44.92 -0.21
CA SER A 2 -15.47 -43.59 -0.65
C SER A 2 -15.23 -42.78 0.64
N PRO A 3 -14.25 -41.86 0.65
CA PRO A 3 -13.42 -41.62 1.83
C PRO A 3 -13.94 -40.51 2.75
N GLU A 4 -13.63 -40.65 4.03
CA GLU A 4 -13.67 -39.59 5.03
C GLU A 4 -12.57 -38.56 4.68
N ILE A 5 -12.96 -37.30 4.57
CA ILE A 5 -12.03 -36.17 4.52
C ILE A 5 -12.18 -35.46 5.86
N GLU A 6 -11.23 -35.73 6.77
CA GLU A 6 -11.01 -34.91 7.95
C GLU A 6 -10.47 -33.55 7.51
N GLU A 7 -11.33 -32.54 7.56
CA GLU A 7 -10.96 -31.15 7.33
C GLU A 7 -10.37 -30.59 8.64
N ASN A 8 -9.07 -30.77 8.84
CA ASN A 8 -8.31 -30.02 9.83
C ASN A 8 -8.24 -28.56 9.37
N MET A 9 -9.19 -27.73 9.82
CA MET A 9 -9.04 -26.27 9.78
C MET A 9 -7.92 -25.87 10.75
N GLU A 10 -6.69 -25.87 10.24
CA GLU A 10 -5.60 -25.12 10.85
C GLU A 10 -5.99 -23.64 10.83
N GLY A 11 -5.98 -23.03 12.02
CA GLY A 11 -6.47 -21.68 12.25
C GLY A 11 -5.83 -20.67 11.31
N GLU A 12 -6.63 -20.19 10.35
CA GLU A 12 -6.35 -19.00 9.58
C GLU A 12 -6.24 -17.83 10.56
N VAL A 13 -5.04 -17.29 10.71
CA VAL A 13 -4.78 -16.10 11.51
C VAL A 13 -5.39 -14.93 10.75
N ILE A 14 -6.66 -14.66 11.03
CA ILE A 14 -7.36 -13.47 10.56
C ILE A 14 -6.65 -12.28 11.21
N PHE A 15 -5.90 -11.52 10.41
CA PHE A 15 -5.40 -10.22 10.84
C PHE A 15 -6.60 -9.26 10.90
N PRO A 16 -6.96 -8.71 12.08
CA PRO A 16 -8.07 -7.78 12.16
C PRO A 16 -7.75 -6.53 11.33
N VAL A 17 -8.58 -6.28 10.33
CA VAL A 17 -8.60 -5.01 9.62
C VAL A 17 -9.29 -4.00 10.53
N SER A 18 -8.68 -2.82 10.65
CA SER A 18 -8.98 -1.70 11.57
C SER A 18 -8.68 -1.94 13.06
N ALA A 19 -7.53 -1.42 13.51
CA ALA A 19 -7.13 -1.35 14.92
C ALA A 19 -7.93 -0.29 15.74
N ASP A 20 -8.81 0.47 15.08
CA ASP A 20 -9.54 1.58 15.70
C ASP A 20 -10.81 1.15 16.46
N VAL A 21 -11.17 -0.14 16.42
CA VAL A 21 -12.33 -0.66 17.14
C VAL A 21 -12.00 -2.04 17.73
N SER A 22 -11.92 -2.11 19.06
CA SER A 22 -11.80 -3.37 19.79
C SER A 22 -13.17 -3.72 20.36
N PHE A 23 -13.80 -4.77 19.82
CA PHE A 23 -14.99 -5.36 20.42
C PHE A 23 -14.57 -6.40 21.46
N ALA A 24 -15.28 -6.46 22.59
CA ALA A 24 -15.02 -7.44 23.65
C ALA A 24 -15.40 -8.88 23.24
N SER A 25 -16.13 -9.04 22.14
CA SER A 25 -16.60 -10.32 21.59
C SER A 25 -16.88 -10.15 20.10
N ASP A 26 -16.47 -11.13 19.28
CA ASP A 26 -16.76 -11.19 17.84
C ASP A 26 -18.23 -11.61 17.53
N GLY A 27 -19.09 -11.62 18.53
CA GLY A 27 -20.50 -12.00 18.40
C GLY A 27 -21.42 -11.17 19.29
N PHE A 28 -22.67 -11.04 18.86
CA PHE A 28 -23.71 -10.32 19.59
C PHE A 28 -23.95 -10.93 20.99
N PRO A 29 -24.22 -10.09 22.02
CA PRO A 29 -24.52 -10.57 23.36
C PRO A 29 -25.70 -11.55 23.36
N LYS A 30 -25.49 -12.74 23.95
CA LYS A 30 -26.57 -13.73 24.08
C LYS A 30 -27.43 -13.36 25.29
N TYR A 31 -28.60 -12.79 25.02
CA TYR A 31 -29.60 -12.52 26.04
C TYR A 31 -30.65 -13.64 26.11
N LYS A 32 -31.24 -13.85 27.29
CA LYS A 32 -32.46 -14.66 27.45
C LYS A 32 -33.66 -13.75 27.66
N LEU A 33 -34.66 -13.87 26.79
CA LEU A 33 -35.92 -13.14 26.88
C LEU A 33 -36.97 -13.98 27.62
N GLY A 34 -37.68 -13.36 28.55
CA GLY A 34 -38.88 -13.91 29.20
C GLY A 34 -40.15 -13.70 28.37
N PRO A 35 -41.31 -14.19 28.84
CA PRO A 35 -42.60 -13.81 28.29
C PRO A 35 -42.74 -12.28 28.30
N ASP A 36 -43.25 -11.72 27.20
CA ASP A 36 -43.29 -10.27 26.91
C ASP A 36 -41.96 -9.60 26.53
N ASN A 37 -40.97 -10.36 26.03
CA ASN A 37 -39.69 -9.84 25.54
C ASN A 37 -38.87 -9.05 26.58
N GLN A 38 -39.09 -9.32 27.87
CA GLN A 38 -38.29 -8.72 28.95
C GLN A 38 -36.96 -9.48 29.08
N ILE A 39 -35.84 -8.75 29.06
CA ILE A 39 -34.49 -9.31 29.24
C ILE A 39 -34.36 -9.78 30.71
N LEU A 40 -34.20 -11.09 30.94
CA LEU A 40 -34.17 -11.68 32.29
C LEU A 40 -32.75 -11.83 32.87
N GLU A 41 -31.74 -11.98 32.02
CA GLU A 41 -30.34 -12.06 32.40
C GLU A 41 -29.56 -11.03 31.58
N GLU A 42 -29.13 -9.94 32.22
CA GLU A 42 -28.09 -9.07 31.67
C GLU A 42 -26.77 -9.85 31.66
N PRO A 43 -26.08 -9.93 30.50
CA PRO A 43 -24.78 -10.59 30.44
C PRO A 43 -23.81 -9.83 31.37
N LYS A 44 -23.14 -10.56 32.27
CA LYS A 44 -22.02 -10.01 33.02
C LYS A 44 -20.91 -9.71 32.02
N GLU A 45 -20.78 -8.45 31.63
CA GLU A 45 -19.60 -7.98 30.91
C GLU A 45 -18.40 -8.15 31.83
N ASP A 46 -17.64 -9.22 31.65
CA ASP A 46 -16.24 -9.24 32.04
C ASP A 46 -15.52 -8.23 31.14
N ASN A 47 -15.55 -6.97 31.57
CA ASN A 47 -14.83 -5.84 30.99
C ASN A 47 -13.32 -6.07 31.17
N LYS A 48 -12.76 -6.96 30.37
CA LYS A 48 -11.31 -7.16 30.24
C LYS A 48 -10.89 -6.90 28.80
N GLY A 49 -11.22 -5.71 28.31
CA GLY A 49 -10.42 -5.10 27.25
C GLY A 49 -9.01 -4.80 27.77
N PRO A 50 -7.99 -4.74 26.91
CA PRO A 50 -6.64 -4.35 27.31
C PRO A 50 -6.70 -2.98 28.01
N SER A 51 -5.96 -2.85 29.11
CA SER A 51 -6.00 -1.59 29.87
C SER A 51 -5.44 -0.44 29.01
N LEU A 52 -5.90 0.79 29.24
CA LEU A 52 -5.38 1.97 28.50
C LEU A 52 -3.84 2.04 28.55
N LYS A 53 -3.25 1.66 29.68
CA LYS A 53 -1.81 1.59 29.86
C LYS A 53 -1.14 0.56 28.94
N GLU A 54 -1.75 -0.61 28.79
CA GLU A 54 -1.28 -1.70 27.94
C GLU A 54 -1.38 -1.32 26.46
N VAL A 55 -2.48 -0.68 26.03
CA VAL A 55 -2.64 -0.15 24.67
C VAL A 55 -1.58 0.91 24.37
N VAL A 56 -1.34 1.85 25.28
CA VAL A 56 -0.30 2.89 25.12
C VAL A 56 1.09 2.28 25.05
N GLU A 57 1.40 1.28 25.89
CA GLU A 57 2.69 0.58 25.84
C GLU A 57 2.87 -0.17 24.52
N GLN A 58 1.82 -0.86 24.04
CA GLN A 58 1.84 -1.59 22.78
C GLN A 58 2.00 -0.66 21.56
N GLU A 59 1.29 0.46 21.53
CA GLU A 59 1.39 1.48 20.48
C GLU A 59 2.77 2.18 20.53
N THR A 60 3.27 2.51 21.72
CA THR A 60 4.62 3.09 21.89
C THR A 60 5.70 2.12 21.41
N MET A 61 5.55 0.81 21.67
CA MET A 61 6.45 -0.21 21.15
C MET A 61 6.36 -0.31 19.62
N GLN A 62 5.16 -0.28 19.03
CA GLN A 62 4.98 -0.28 17.58
C GLN A 62 5.57 0.97 16.90
N LEU A 63 5.35 2.16 17.46
CA LEU A 63 5.90 3.43 16.95
C LEU A 63 7.43 3.46 17.06
N SER A 64 7.98 2.95 18.17
CA SER A 64 9.43 2.80 18.36
C SER A 64 10.03 1.82 17.34
N ASP A 65 9.35 0.71 17.06
CA ASP A 65 9.78 -0.25 16.04
C ASP A 65 9.68 0.33 14.61
N GLN A 66 8.61 1.07 14.31
CA GLN A 66 8.51 1.84 13.07
C GLN A 66 9.62 2.88 12.93
N HIS A 67 10.02 3.56 14.00
CA HIS A 67 11.12 4.53 13.97
C HIS A 67 12.50 3.87 13.78
N LYS A 68 12.66 2.60 14.20
CA LYS A 68 13.86 1.79 13.87
C LYS A 68 13.89 1.35 12.41
N ARG A 69 12.73 1.18 11.77
CA ARG A 69 12.64 0.95 10.32
C ARG A 69 13.01 2.24 9.63
N LEU A 70 14.16 2.24 8.95
CA LEU A 70 14.66 3.43 8.24
C LEU A 70 13.57 3.98 7.32
N SER A 71 13.28 5.28 7.47
CA SER A 71 12.38 5.97 6.56
C SER A 71 12.93 5.87 5.14
N VAL A 72 12.04 5.86 4.13
CA VAL A 72 12.44 5.93 2.71
C VAL A 72 13.40 7.10 2.47
N ARG A 73 13.17 8.23 3.17
CA ARG A 73 14.05 9.40 3.14
C ARG A 73 15.44 9.10 3.71
N ASP A 74 15.52 8.42 4.86
CA ASP A 74 16.78 8.05 5.48
C ASP A 74 17.55 7.05 4.64
N LEU A 75 16.83 6.11 4.01
CA LEU A 75 17.41 5.13 3.11
C LEU A 75 17.99 5.80 1.87
N ALA A 76 17.25 6.73 1.24
CA ALA A 76 17.75 7.52 0.11
C ALA A 76 19.01 8.33 0.49
N CYS A 77 18.98 9.02 1.64
CA CYS A 77 20.13 9.77 2.12
C CYS A 77 21.37 8.89 2.38
N LYS A 78 21.17 7.67 2.91
CA LYS A 78 22.26 6.69 3.07
C LYS A 78 22.78 6.19 1.72
N PHE A 79 21.90 5.93 0.74
CA PHE A 79 22.30 5.55 -0.60
C PHE A 79 23.15 6.64 -1.27
N ASP A 80 22.75 7.91 -1.20
CA ASP A 80 23.51 9.00 -1.80
C ASP A 80 24.89 9.18 -1.16
N LYS A 81 24.99 9.05 0.17
CA LYS A 81 26.27 9.07 0.89
C LYS A 81 27.17 7.92 0.46
N ASN A 82 26.61 6.71 0.37
CA ASN A 82 27.34 5.52 -0.08
C ASN A 82 27.79 5.63 -1.54
N LEU A 83 26.93 6.17 -2.42
CA LEU A 83 27.25 6.41 -3.82
C LEU A 83 28.41 7.42 -3.96
N THR A 84 28.38 8.49 -3.18
CA THR A 84 29.45 9.48 -3.13
C THR A 84 30.76 8.88 -2.63
N ALA A 85 30.70 8.05 -1.58
CA ALA A 85 31.88 7.34 -1.07
C ALA A 85 32.46 6.36 -2.11
N ALA A 86 31.60 5.61 -2.79
CA ALA A 86 31.99 4.68 -3.85
C ALA A 86 32.66 5.41 -5.03
N ALA A 87 32.14 6.58 -5.44
CA ALA A 87 32.75 7.38 -6.48
C ALA A 87 34.17 7.85 -6.11
N LYS A 88 34.39 8.27 -4.85
CA LYS A 88 35.73 8.64 -4.36
C LYS A 88 36.69 7.46 -4.38
N LEU A 89 36.25 6.28 -3.93
CA LEU A 89 37.06 5.05 -3.96
C LEU A 89 37.39 4.63 -5.40
N ALA A 90 36.47 4.80 -6.34
CA ALA A 90 36.71 4.51 -7.75
C ALA A 90 37.78 5.43 -8.36
N GLU A 91 37.78 6.72 -8.03
CA GLU A 91 38.84 7.64 -8.46
C GLU A 91 40.18 7.31 -7.81
N GLU A 92 40.21 6.97 -6.51
CA GLU A 92 41.42 6.51 -5.84
C GLU A 92 41.99 5.24 -6.50
N ALA A 93 41.13 4.28 -6.88
CA ALA A 93 41.54 3.06 -7.56
C ALA A 93 42.17 3.35 -8.93
N LYS A 94 41.61 4.30 -9.70
CA LYS A 94 42.20 4.74 -10.98
C LYS A 94 43.57 5.38 -10.78
N LEU A 95 43.73 6.22 -9.76
CA LEU A 95 45.02 6.84 -9.43
C LEU A 95 46.08 5.79 -9.07
N ARG A 96 45.71 4.76 -8.30
CA ARG A 96 46.62 3.63 -7.99
C ARG A 96 47.00 2.82 -9.23
N GLU A 97 46.08 2.60 -10.16
CA GLU A 97 46.34 1.91 -11.43
C GLU A 97 47.39 2.67 -12.27
N VAL A 98 47.26 4.00 -12.39
CA VAL A 98 48.24 4.86 -13.09
C VAL A 98 49.61 4.84 -12.39
N ALA A 99 49.63 4.95 -11.06
CA ALA A 99 50.89 4.92 -10.30
C ALA A 99 51.62 3.57 -10.42
N SER A 100 50.89 2.46 -10.56
CA SER A 100 51.48 1.13 -10.76
C SER A 100 52.21 1.01 -12.09
N LEU A 101 51.60 1.51 -13.18
CA LEU A 101 52.21 1.54 -14.51
C LEU A 101 53.49 2.38 -14.55
N GLU A 102 53.50 3.52 -13.86
CA GLU A 102 54.69 4.36 -13.72
C GLU A 102 55.79 3.69 -12.88
N GLY A 103 55.40 2.88 -11.88
CA GLY A 103 56.29 2.07 -11.05
C GLY A 103 57.17 1.11 -11.85
N HIS A 104 56.62 0.39 -12.83
CA HIS A 104 57.40 -0.51 -13.69
C HIS A 104 58.42 0.22 -14.55
N VAL A 105 58.05 1.37 -15.10
CA VAL A 105 58.94 2.21 -15.90
C VAL A 105 60.10 2.73 -15.04
N LEU A 106 59.81 3.16 -13.81
CA LEU A 106 60.83 3.65 -12.89
C LEU A 106 61.78 2.54 -12.42
N LEU A 107 61.25 1.37 -12.04
CA LEU A 107 62.06 0.22 -11.63
C LEU A 107 62.97 -0.26 -12.77
N LYS A 108 62.47 -0.26 -14.01
CA LYS A 108 63.29 -0.57 -15.19
C LYS A 108 64.43 0.43 -15.37
N LYS A 109 64.14 1.74 -15.35
CA LYS A 109 65.17 2.79 -15.48
C LYS A 109 66.21 2.70 -14.37
N LEU A 110 65.78 2.41 -13.13
CA LEU A 110 66.67 2.23 -11.99
C LEU A 110 67.58 1.01 -12.17
N ARG A 111 67.03 -0.12 -12.61
CA ARG A 111 67.82 -1.33 -12.92
C ARG A 111 68.86 -1.04 -14.02
N ASP A 112 68.46 -0.41 -15.11
CA ASP A 112 69.35 -0.07 -16.22
C ASP A 112 70.50 0.85 -15.77
N ALA A 113 70.21 1.84 -14.91
CA ALA A 113 71.22 2.73 -14.32
C ALA A 113 72.19 1.98 -13.38
N LEU A 114 71.67 1.05 -12.57
CA LEU A 114 72.49 0.22 -11.68
C LEU A 114 73.37 -0.75 -12.47
N GLU A 115 72.89 -1.33 -13.58
CA GLU A 115 73.70 -2.19 -14.46
C GLU A 115 74.84 -1.40 -15.13
N SER A 116 74.57 -0.18 -15.57
CA SER A 116 75.59 0.75 -16.08
C SER A 116 76.64 1.13 -15.01
N LEU A 117 76.20 1.29 -13.75
CA LEU A 117 77.11 1.56 -12.63
C LEU A 117 77.95 0.33 -12.30
N ARG A 118 77.34 -0.86 -12.25
CA ARG A 118 78.00 -2.14 -11.97
C ARG A 118 79.20 -2.38 -12.88
N GLY A 119 79.07 -2.10 -14.19
CA GLY A 119 80.15 -2.24 -15.16
C GLY A 119 81.35 -1.30 -14.92
N ARG A 120 81.19 -0.27 -14.09
CA ARG A 120 82.24 0.70 -13.72
C ARG A 120 82.78 0.48 -12.30
N MET A 121 82.17 -0.38 -11.48
CA MET A 121 82.56 -0.63 -10.09
C MET A 121 83.45 -1.87 -9.94
N ALA A 122 84.25 -1.91 -8.86
CA ALA A 122 85.10 -3.05 -8.50
C ALA A 122 85.08 -3.31 -6.98
N GLY A 123 85.45 -4.53 -6.57
CA GLY A 123 85.51 -4.94 -5.16
C GLY A 123 84.15 -4.83 -4.45
N ARG A 124 84.16 -4.41 -3.17
CA ARG A 124 82.95 -4.28 -2.35
C ARG A 124 81.85 -3.41 -2.96
N ASN A 125 82.22 -2.32 -3.63
CA ASN A 125 81.24 -1.44 -4.28
C ASN A 125 80.47 -2.15 -5.40
N LYS A 126 81.11 -3.11 -6.09
CA LYS A 126 80.45 -3.91 -7.11
C LYS A 126 79.45 -4.88 -6.48
N GLU A 127 79.82 -5.53 -5.39
CA GLU A 127 78.96 -6.44 -4.62
C GLU A 127 77.71 -5.70 -4.07
N ASP A 128 77.89 -4.48 -3.57
CA ASP A 128 76.78 -3.64 -3.10
C ASP A 128 75.82 -3.24 -4.24
N VAL A 129 76.35 -2.90 -5.42
CA VAL A 129 75.52 -2.61 -6.61
C VAL A 129 74.80 -3.87 -7.10
N GLU A 130 75.45 -5.04 -7.08
CA GLU A 130 74.80 -6.32 -7.42
C GLU A 130 73.64 -6.62 -6.45
N LYS A 131 73.82 -6.40 -5.15
CA LYS A 131 72.76 -6.54 -4.16
C LYS A 131 71.61 -5.56 -4.40
N ALA A 132 71.91 -4.32 -4.76
CA ALA A 132 70.90 -3.32 -5.11
C ALA A 132 70.10 -3.73 -6.35
N ILE A 133 70.75 -4.28 -7.39
CA ILE A 133 70.07 -4.82 -8.58
C ILE A 133 69.12 -5.95 -8.17
N SER A 134 69.56 -6.91 -7.36
CA SER A 134 68.70 -8.00 -6.89
C SER A 134 67.50 -7.49 -6.09
N MET A 135 67.65 -6.43 -5.29
CA MET A 135 66.54 -5.82 -4.57
C MET A 135 65.53 -5.16 -5.51
N VAL A 136 66.00 -4.47 -6.56
CA VAL A 136 65.13 -3.85 -7.57
C VAL A 136 64.37 -4.91 -8.37
N GLU A 137 65.02 -6.02 -8.73
CA GLU A 137 64.36 -7.15 -9.39
C GLU A 137 63.29 -7.80 -8.50
N ALA A 138 63.58 -7.98 -7.21
CA ALA A 138 62.60 -8.48 -6.25
C ALA A 138 61.40 -7.53 -6.08
N LEU A 139 61.62 -6.21 -6.12
CA LEU A 139 60.54 -5.21 -6.10
C LEU A 139 59.68 -5.25 -7.37
N ALA A 140 60.30 -5.43 -8.54
CA ALA A 140 59.58 -5.56 -9.80
C ALA A 140 58.67 -6.80 -9.81
N VAL A 141 59.16 -7.95 -9.33
CA VAL A 141 58.34 -9.18 -9.19
C VAL A 141 57.15 -8.95 -8.26
N LYS A 142 57.36 -8.30 -7.10
CA LYS A 142 56.29 -7.98 -6.15
C LYS A 142 55.25 -7.02 -6.75
N LEU A 143 55.69 -6.05 -7.58
CA LEU A 143 54.78 -5.12 -8.24
C LEU A 143 53.88 -5.86 -9.25
N THR A 144 54.46 -6.72 -10.10
CA THR A 144 53.69 -7.55 -11.04
C THR A 144 52.71 -8.48 -10.33
N GLN A 145 53.11 -9.10 -9.22
CA GLN A 145 52.21 -9.97 -8.45
C GLN A 145 51.00 -9.20 -7.91
N LYS A 146 51.23 -8.04 -7.29
CA LYS A 146 50.15 -7.18 -6.77
C LYS A 146 49.21 -6.71 -7.87
N GLU A 147 49.73 -6.39 -9.06
CA GLU A 147 48.91 -6.05 -10.22
C GLU A 147 48.03 -7.23 -10.66
N GLY A 148 48.58 -8.45 -10.66
CA GLY A 148 47.81 -9.67 -10.93
C GLY A 148 46.65 -9.87 -9.96
N GLU A 149 46.91 -9.70 -8.66
CA GLU A 149 45.89 -9.75 -7.60
C GLU A 149 44.81 -8.68 -7.82
N LEU A 150 45.21 -7.43 -8.14
CA LEU A 150 44.30 -6.33 -8.41
C LEU A 150 43.43 -6.59 -9.65
N ILE A 151 43.98 -7.18 -10.72
CA ILE A 151 43.23 -7.55 -11.93
C ILE A 151 42.18 -8.62 -11.60
N GLN A 152 42.55 -9.62 -10.80
CA GLN A 152 41.61 -10.66 -10.38
C GLN A 152 40.49 -10.09 -9.49
N GLU A 153 40.82 -9.22 -8.53
CA GLU A 153 39.83 -8.53 -7.70
C GLU A 153 38.88 -7.68 -8.55
N LYS A 154 39.41 -6.92 -9.52
CA LYS A 154 38.60 -6.12 -10.47
C LYS A 154 37.62 -6.98 -11.26
N PHE A 155 38.00 -8.21 -11.61
CA PHE A 155 37.10 -9.17 -12.28
C PHE A 155 35.98 -9.64 -11.35
N GLU A 156 36.28 -10.05 -10.12
CA GLU A 156 35.27 -10.48 -9.15
C GLU A 156 34.33 -9.34 -8.76
N VAL A 157 34.85 -8.12 -8.59
CA VAL A 157 34.02 -6.92 -8.36
C VAL A 157 33.08 -6.66 -9.53
N LYS A 158 33.57 -6.79 -10.78
CA LYS A 158 32.72 -6.65 -11.98
C LYS A 158 31.62 -7.71 -12.02
N LYS A 159 31.92 -8.94 -11.65
CA LYS A 159 30.95 -10.04 -11.54
C LYS A 159 29.89 -9.73 -10.48
N LEU A 160 30.30 -9.31 -9.29
CA LEU A 160 29.40 -8.92 -8.20
C LEU A 160 28.51 -7.74 -8.59
N ALA A 161 29.05 -6.73 -9.25
CA ALA A 161 28.28 -5.58 -9.73
C ALA A 161 27.17 -5.98 -10.71
N ASN A 162 27.43 -6.96 -11.59
CA ASN A 162 26.40 -7.48 -12.48
C ASN A 162 25.28 -8.20 -11.71
N PHE A 163 25.61 -9.00 -10.70
CA PHE A 163 24.60 -9.63 -9.85
C PHE A 163 23.76 -8.61 -9.10
N LEU A 164 24.38 -7.58 -8.52
CA LEU A 164 23.67 -6.50 -7.82
C LEU A 164 22.75 -5.71 -8.75
N ARG A 165 23.19 -5.43 -9.98
CA ARG A 165 22.35 -4.79 -11.00
C ARG A 165 21.14 -5.64 -11.33
N GLN A 166 21.34 -6.94 -11.57
CA GLN A 166 20.25 -7.87 -11.86
C GLN A 166 19.25 -7.95 -10.71
N ALA A 167 19.73 -8.15 -9.48
CA ALA A 167 18.88 -8.19 -8.29
C ALA A 167 18.10 -6.87 -8.09
N SER A 168 18.69 -5.72 -8.40
CA SER A 168 18.03 -4.41 -8.32
C SER A 168 16.94 -4.25 -9.39
N GLU A 169 17.21 -4.70 -10.62
CA GLU A 169 16.22 -4.70 -11.70
C GLU A 169 15.04 -5.61 -11.39
N ASP A 170 15.30 -6.81 -10.85
CA ASP A 170 14.27 -7.77 -10.46
C ASP A 170 13.43 -7.26 -9.29
N ALA A 171 14.05 -6.68 -8.26
CA ALA A 171 13.34 -6.03 -7.16
C ALA A 171 12.44 -4.88 -7.66
N LYS A 172 12.93 -4.06 -8.59
CA LYS A 172 12.16 -2.97 -9.19
C LYS A 172 10.93 -3.49 -9.95
N LYS A 173 11.08 -4.59 -10.70
CA LYS A 173 9.97 -5.23 -11.42
C LYS A 173 8.91 -5.75 -10.44
N LEU A 174 9.33 -6.47 -9.39
CA LEU A 174 8.43 -7.02 -8.38
C LEU A 174 7.62 -5.91 -7.70
N VAL A 175 8.28 -4.84 -7.27
CA VAL A 175 7.61 -3.68 -6.63
C VAL A 175 6.59 -3.03 -7.57
N ASN A 176 6.93 -2.86 -8.85
CA ASN A 176 6.00 -2.26 -9.81
C ASN A 176 4.80 -3.16 -10.10
N GLN A 177 5.03 -4.48 -10.19
CA GLN A 177 3.97 -5.46 -10.38
C GLN A 177 3.00 -5.46 -9.19
N GLU A 178 3.51 -5.51 -7.96
CA GLU A 178 2.69 -5.47 -6.75
C GLU A 178 1.89 -4.18 -6.64
N LYS A 179 2.52 -3.04 -6.95
CA LYS A 179 1.81 -1.75 -7.02
C LYS A 179 0.66 -1.78 -8.03
N SER A 180 0.86 -2.38 -9.20
CA SER A 180 -0.18 -2.47 -10.21
C SER A 180 -1.34 -3.36 -9.78
N PHE A 181 -1.06 -4.48 -9.10
CA PHE A 181 -2.09 -5.34 -8.54
C PHE A 181 -2.89 -4.64 -7.43
N ALA A 182 -2.20 -4.02 -6.48
CA ALA A 182 -2.85 -3.26 -5.42
C ALA A 182 -3.73 -2.12 -5.98
N CYS A 183 -3.24 -1.39 -7.01
CA CYS A 183 -4.05 -0.36 -7.66
C CYS A 183 -5.30 -0.93 -8.33
N ALA A 184 -5.19 -2.06 -9.04
CA ALA A 184 -6.33 -2.70 -9.69
C ALA A 184 -7.36 -3.22 -8.67
N GLU A 185 -6.91 -3.80 -7.56
CA GLU A 185 -7.78 -4.27 -6.48
C GLU A 185 -8.51 -3.10 -5.79
N ILE A 186 -7.79 -2.02 -5.49
CA ILE A 186 -8.38 -0.79 -4.95
C ILE A 186 -9.41 -0.20 -5.91
N GLU A 187 -9.12 -0.15 -7.21
CA GLU A 187 -10.04 0.38 -8.21
C GLU A 187 -11.28 -0.50 -8.38
N SER A 188 -11.11 -1.83 -8.35
CA SER A 188 -12.22 -2.79 -8.34
C SER A 188 -13.13 -2.60 -7.12
N ALA A 189 -12.55 -2.51 -5.92
CA ALA A 189 -13.31 -2.27 -4.69
C ALA A 189 -14.06 -0.92 -4.72
N ARG A 190 -13.40 0.14 -5.23
CA ARG A 190 -14.05 1.46 -5.42
C ARG A 190 -15.22 1.38 -6.39
N ALA A 191 -15.11 0.63 -7.48
CA ALA A 191 -16.21 0.45 -8.43
C ALA A 191 -17.40 -0.32 -7.83
N VAL A 192 -17.13 -1.30 -6.95
CA VAL A 192 -18.21 -1.98 -6.20
C VAL A 192 -18.90 -1.02 -5.25
N VAL A 193 -18.13 -0.26 -4.44
CA VAL A 193 -18.68 0.73 -3.51
C VAL A 193 -19.50 1.79 -4.24
N GLN A 194 -19.02 2.27 -5.39
CA GLN A 194 -19.75 3.23 -6.20
C GLN A 194 -21.10 2.68 -6.67
N ARG A 195 -21.13 1.46 -7.22
CA ARG A 195 -22.39 0.82 -7.65
C ARG A 195 -23.37 0.61 -6.49
N ILE A 196 -22.88 0.23 -5.31
CA ILE A 196 -23.71 0.10 -4.11
C ILE A 196 -24.26 1.47 -3.70
N GLY A 197 -23.44 2.52 -3.74
CA GLY A 197 -23.87 3.89 -3.47
C GLY A 197 -24.97 4.35 -4.44
N GLU A 198 -24.77 4.15 -5.74
CA GLU A 198 -25.76 4.50 -6.77
C GLU A 198 -27.08 3.73 -6.58
N ALA A 199 -27.03 2.44 -6.26
CA ALA A 199 -28.22 1.63 -6.01
C ALA A 199 -28.98 2.07 -4.73
N LEU A 200 -28.25 2.47 -3.68
CA LEU A 200 -28.86 3.00 -2.45
C LEU A 200 -29.51 4.37 -2.70
N ASP A 201 -28.86 5.24 -3.45
CA ASP A 201 -29.42 6.55 -3.83
C ASP A 201 -30.68 6.38 -4.70
N GLU A 202 -30.71 5.39 -5.61
CA GLU A 202 -31.89 5.07 -6.44
C GLU A 202 -33.05 4.54 -5.59
N GLU A 203 -32.79 3.61 -4.66
CA GLU A 203 -33.78 3.10 -3.71
C GLU A 203 -34.37 4.23 -2.83
N GLU A 204 -33.54 5.18 -2.36
CA GLU A 204 -34.02 6.33 -1.59
C GLU A 204 -34.94 7.24 -2.42
N ARG A 205 -34.60 7.47 -3.70
CA ARG A 205 -35.45 8.26 -4.61
C ARG A 205 -36.77 7.55 -4.90
N ASP A 206 -36.76 6.25 -5.09
CA ASP A 206 -37.97 5.46 -5.33
C ASP A 206 -38.88 5.38 -4.10
N ALA A 207 -38.29 5.24 -2.90
CA ALA A 207 -39.01 5.32 -1.63
C ALA A 207 -39.66 6.70 -1.44
N GLN A 208 -38.96 7.78 -1.80
CA GLN A 208 -39.52 9.13 -1.71
C GLN A 208 -40.62 9.36 -2.77
N ASN A 209 -40.42 8.87 -3.99
CA ASN A 209 -41.42 8.96 -5.06
C ASN A 209 -42.69 8.19 -4.74
N SER A 210 -42.57 6.98 -4.19
CA SER A 210 -43.71 6.16 -3.78
C SER A 210 -44.48 6.80 -2.61
N LYS A 211 -43.78 7.41 -1.65
CA LYS A 211 -44.40 8.19 -0.58
C LYS A 211 -45.18 9.40 -1.12
N ASN A 212 -44.62 10.11 -2.09
CA ASN A 212 -45.29 11.24 -2.73
C ASN A 212 -46.52 10.79 -3.54
N GLN A 213 -46.43 9.69 -4.30
CA GLN A 213 -47.57 9.13 -5.02
C GLN A 213 -48.68 8.64 -4.09
N ALA A 214 -48.33 8.06 -2.94
CA ALA A 214 -49.33 7.64 -1.95
C ALA A 214 -50.14 8.83 -1.40
N ALA A 215 -49.47 9.95 -1.11
CA ALA A 215 -50.15 11.18 -0.69
C ALA A 215 -51.06 11.74 -1.81
N ASP A 216 -50.60 11.73 -3.06
CA ASP A 216 -51.36 12.22 -4.22
C ASP A 216 -52.62 11.38 -4.48
N VAL A 217 -52.51 10.05 -4.31
CA VAL A 217 -53.67 9.14 -4.40
C VAL A 217 -54.65 9.38 -3.25
N GLU A 218 -54.17 9.66 -2.04
CA GLU A 218 -55.03 9.95 -0.89
C GLU A 218 -55.80 11.27 -1.08
N GLU A 219 -55.15 12.33 -1.56
CA GLU A 219 -55.80 13.60 -1.93
C GLU A 219 -56.89 13.38 -2.99
N LEU A 220 -56.60 12.59 -4.03
CA LEU A 220 -57.58 12.27 -5.07
C LEU A 220 -58.79 11.49 -4.50
N VAL A 221 -58.57 10.59 -3.54
CA VAL A 221 -59.65 9.87 -2.85
C VAL A 221 -60.55 10.84 -2.08
N GLU A 222 -59.97 11.82 -1.38
CA GLU A 222 -60.74 12.85 -0.66
C GLU A 222 -61.57 13.70 -1.63
N GLU A 223 -60.99 14.17 -2.74
CA GLU A 223 -61.71 14.95 -3.76
C GLU A 223 -62.89 14.16 -4.35
N VAL A 224 -62.68 12.87 -4.67
CA VAL A 224 -63.74 12.00 -5.20
C VAL A 224 -64.86 11.82 -4.17
N GLN A 225 -64.54 11.68 -2.89
CA GLN A 225 -65.55 11.60 -1.83
C GLN A 225 -66.34 12.90 -1.70
N GLU A 226 -65.68 14.06 -1.77
CA GLU A 226 -66.33 15.37 -1.70
C GLU A 226 -67.23 15.61 -2.92
N ALA A 227 -66.77 15.29 -4.13
CA ALA A 227 -67.57 15.39 -5.35
C ALA A 227 -68.84 14.51 -5.27
N ARG A 228 -68.73 13.30 -4.70
CA ARG A 228 -69.89 12.44 -4.44
C ARG A 228 -70.86 13.07 -3.43
N ARG A 229 -70.34 13.68 -2.35
CA ARG A 229 -71.15 14.38 -1.34
C ARG A 229 -71.91 15.56 -1.94
N ILE A 230 -71.22 16.43 -2.69
CA ILE A 230 -71.83 17.57 -3.41
C ILE A 230 -72.92 17.08 -4.36
N LYS A 231 -72.66 16.02 -5.14
CA LYS A 231 -73.64 15.44 -6.07
C LYS A 231 -74.91 14.97 -5.36
N LEU A 232 -74.79 14.33 -4.20
CA LEU A 232 -75.93 13.88 -3.39
C LEU A 232 -76.75 15.05 -2.84
N LEU A 233 -76.10 16.13 -2.42
CA LEU A 233 -76.78 17.34 -1.94
C LEU A 233 -77.54 18.08 -3.05
N HIS A 234 -77.04 18.06 -4.29
CA HIS A 234 -77.64 18.81 -5.40
C HIS A 234 -78.69 18.05 -6.22
N GLN A 235 -78.75 16.71 -6.14
CA GLN A 235 -79.74 15.92 -6.88
C GLN A 235 -81.19 16.17 -6.45
N PRO A 236 -81.54 16.27 -5.14
CA PRO A 236 -82.90 16.58 -4.71
C PRO A 236 -83.31 18.02 -5.06
N SER A 237 -82.38 18.97 -4.97
CA SER A 237 -82.66 20.40 -5.26
C SER A 237 -83.00 20.63 -6.72
N LYS A 238 -82.26 20.05 -7.67
CA LYS A 238 -82.54 20.23 -9.11
C LYS A 238 -83.91 19.70 -9.53
N VAL A 239 -84.37 18.60 -8.92
CA VAL A 239 -85.70 18.04 -9.21
C VAL A 239 -86.79 18.96 -8.65
N ILE A 240 -86.62 19.47 -7.42
CA ILE A 240 -87.55 20.42 -6.79
C ILE A 240 -87.58 21.76 -7.54
N ASP A 241 -86.43 22.28 -7.97
CA ASP A 241 -86.34 23.52 -8.75
C ASP A 241 -87.01 23.37 -10.13
N MET A 242 -86.80 22.25 -10.82
CA MET A 242 -87.51 21.93 -12.06
C MET A 242 -89.02 21.76 -11.86
N GLU A 243 -89.46 21.13 -10.75
CA GLU A 243 -90.88 21.03 -10.41
C GLU A 243 -91.50 22.41 -10.16
N HIS A 244 -90.79 23.31 -9.48
CA HIS A 244 -91.25 24.68 -9.28
C HIS A 244 -91.31 25.49 -10.58
N GLU A 245 -90.37 25.30 -11.51
CA GLU A 245 -90.42 25.92 -12.84
C GLU A 245 -91.59 25.39 -13.68
N LEU A 246 -91.84 24.08 -13.66
CA LEU A 246 -93.01 23.48 -14.33
C LEU A 246 -94.34 23.96 -13.74
N GLN A 247 -94.41 24.12 -12.42
CA GLN A 247 -95.61 24.67 -11.75
C GLN A 247 -95.82 26.16 -12.07
N ARG A 248 -94.76 26.96 -12.26
CA ARG A 248 -94.88 28.35 -12.72
C ARG A 248 -95.32 28.41 -14.18
N ALA A 249 -94.72 27.61 -15.06
CA ALA A 249 -95.07 27.55 -16.47
C ALA A 249 -96.51 27.05 -16.70
N GLY A 250 -97.00 26.12 -15.86
CA GLY A 250 -98.40 25.68 -15.89
C GLY A 250 -99.40 26.75 -15.46
N LYS A 251 -99.03 27.63 -14.52
CA LYS A 251 -99.87 28.76 -14.10
C LYS A 251 -99.86 29.93 -15.10
N GLU A 252 -98.84 30.05 -15.94
CA GLU A 252 -98.81 31.02 -17.04
C GLU A 252 -99.62 30.56 -18.27
N GLN A 253 -100.05 29.29 -18.34
CA GLN A 253 -100.97 28.80 -19.38
C GLN A 253 -102.46 28.85 -18.98
N GLU A 254 -102.79 29.26 -17.76
CA GLU A 254 -104.17 29.42 -17.25
C GLU A 254 -104.60 30.89 -17.04
N SER A 255 -103.89 31.87 -17.62
CA SER A 255 -104.34 33.28 -17.78
C SER A 255 -104.48 33.64 -19.24
#